data_AF-A0A094W5Q9-F1
#
_entry.id   AF-A0A094W5Q9-F1
#
_cell.length_a   1.000
_cell.length_b   1.000
_cell.length_c   1.000
_cell.angle_alpha   90.00
_cell.angle_beta   90.00
_cell.angle_gamma   90.00
#
_symmetry.space_group_name_H-M   'P 1'
#
loop_
_entity.id
_entity.type
_entity.pdbx_description
1 polymer ?
#
loop_
_entity_poly.entity_id
_entity_poly.type
_entity_poly.pdbx_seq_one_letter_code
_entity_poly.pdbx_strand_id
1 'polypeptide(L)'
;MRPVKVFSGNANIPVALEISRYLGINLGEATVSSFSDGEIRVRIDENVRGSDVFVIQSLSDPVNNNLMELLVMLDALKRASAKRITAVLPYYAYARQDRKDQPRVPITAKLVADLITTAGATRVLTLDLHTGQLQGFFNIPVDHLHGTPILIEPLRKLAQGDEKLVLLSPDAGGVERTRAFAKRLQVPLAIIDKRREGPNQSQVMNIIGDVVGRTAIILDDMIDTAGTITHGATAAIDAGARRVIAVATHAVLSGPALERLNKSMLDEIIVTNSIPLRGKEEVCSKIRVYSVAPLLGEAIKRIHEEESVSSLFI
;
A
#
# COMPACT_ATOMS: atom_id res chain seq x y z
N MET A 1 -16.24 -26.19 -10.68
CA MET A 1 -15.57 -24.92 -10.29
C MET A 1 -14.40 -24.71 -11.22
N ARG A 2 -14.09 -23.47 -11.63
CA ARG A 2 -12.88 -23.20 -12.43
C ARG A 2 -11.66 -23.44 -11.53
N PRO A 3 -10.54 -23.99 -12.02
CA PRO A 3 -9.34 -24.08 -11.19
C PRO A 3 -8.80 -22.68 -10.91
N VAL A 4 -8.54 -22.39 -9.63
CA VAL A 4 -7.83 -21.18 -9.19
C VAL A 4 -6.32 -21.37 -9.35
N LYS A 5 -5.63 -20.36 -9.87
CA LYS A 5 -4.17 -20.33 -9.98
C LYS A 5 -3.65 -18.98 -9.50
N VAL A 6 -2.57 -18.98 -8.73
CA VAL A 6 -1.92 -17.77 -8.23
C VAL A 6 -0.48 -17.75 -8.74
N PHE A 7 -0.12 -16.73 -9.50
CA PHE A 7 1.26 -16.48 -9.94
C PHE A 7 1.80 -15.25 -9.22
N SER A 8 3.12 -15.15 -9.14
CA SER A 8 3.83 -13.99 -8.61
C SER A 8 4.81 -13.48 -9.65
N GLY A 9 4.94 -12.17 -9.76
CA GLY A 9 6.18 -11.60 -10.28
C GLY A 9 7.29 -11.61 -9.22
N ASN A 10 8.41 -10.98 -9.53
CA ASN A 10 9.59 -10.86 -8.70
C ASN A 10 9.51 -9.74 -7.67
N ALA A 11 8.49 -8.88 -7.71
CA ALA A 11 8.43 -7.71 -6.85
C ALA A 11 8.38 -8.10 -5.37
N ASN A 12 7.56 -9.08 -4.98
CA ASN A 12 7.35 -9.45 -3.58
C ASN A 12 6.94 -10.92 -3.41
N ILE A 13 7.85 -11.84 -3.74
CA ILE A 13 7.64 -13.30 -3.60
C ILE A 13 7.22 -13.71 -2.17
N PRO A 14 7.80 -13.16 -1.07
CA PRO A 14 7.38 -13.54 0.28
C PRO A 14 5.89 -13.35 0.54
N VAL A 15 5.31 -12.21 0.13
CA VAL A 15 3.87 -11.95 0.27
C VAL A 15 3.05 -12.90 -0.60
N ALA A 16 3.49 -13.20 -1.82
CA ALA A 16 2.79 -14.14 -2.68
C ALA A 16 2.74 -15.55 -2.06
N LEU A 17 3.83 -16.01 -1.45
CA LEU A 17 3.89 -17.28 -0.72
C LEU A 17 3.03 -17.29 0.55
N GLU A 18 2.91 -16.15 1.26
CA GLU A 18 1.98 -16.03 2.39
C GLU A 18 0.52 -16.12 1.93
N ILE A 19 0.18 -15.45 0.82
CA ILE A 19 -1.16 -15.49 0.22
C ILE A 19 -1.50 -16.90 -0.26
N SER A 20 -0.58 -17.58 -0.95
CA SER A 20 -0.80 -18.94 -1.43
C SER A 20 -1.02 -19.92 -0.27
N ARG A 21 -0.24 -19.77 0.81
CA ARG A 21 -0.45 -20.54 2.06
C ARG A 21 -1.81 -20.28 2.68
N TYR A 22 -2.27 -19.02 2.72
CA TYR A 22 -3.62 -18.69 3.21
C TYR A 22 -4.70 -19.42 2.41
N LEU A 23 -4.54 -19.47 1.09
CA LEU A 23 -5.47 -20.12 0.17
C LEU A 23 -5.35 -21.66 0.15
N GLY A 24 -4.35 -22.24 0.81
CA GLY A 24 -4.09 -23.68 0.78
C GLY A 24 -3.63 -24.21 -0.59
N ILE A 25 -3.02 -23.36 -1.42
CA ILE A 25 -2.50 -23.74 -2.75
C ILE A 25 -1.04 -23.34 -2.93
N ASN A 26 -0.36 -23.98 -3.87
CA ASN A 26 0.98 -23.57 -4.28
C ASN A 26 0.92 -22.40 -5.27
N LEU A 27 2.00 -21.60 -5.31
CA LEU A 27 2.21 -20.69 -6.42
C LEU A 27 2.35 -21.49 -7.72
N GLY A 28 1.78 -20.93 -8.78
CA GLY A 28 1.89 -21.49 -10.10
C GLY A 28 3.30 -21.43 -10.65
N GLU A 29 3.62 -22.36 -11.54
CA GLU A 29 4.95 -22.49 -12.13
C GLU A 29 5.10 -21.47 -13.27
N ALA A 30 6.01 -20.52 -13.08
CA ALA A 30 6.37 -19.56 -14.12
C ALA A 30 7.86 -19.19 -14.02
N THR A 31 8.50 -19.11 -15.17
CA THR A 31 9.83 -18.53 -15.32
C THR A 31 9.67 -17.04 -15.53
N VAL A 32 10.11 -16.23 -14.57
CA VAL A 32 10.08 -14.76 -14.62
C VAL A 32 11.51 -14.25 -14.45
N SER A 33 12.17 -13.92 -15.56
CA SER A 33 13.59 -13.57 -15.60
C SER A 33 13.86 -12.37 -16.51
N SER A 34 15.13 -12.03 -16.71
CA SER A 34 15.55 -11.05 -17.72
C SER A 34 16.53 -11.69 -18.71
N PHE A 35 16.53 -11.23 -19.96
CA PHE A 35 17.61 -11.46 -20.90
C PHE A 35 18.86 -10.64 -20.48
N SER A 36 20.00 -10.91 -21.13
CA SER A 36 21.27 -10.26 -20.79
C SER A 36 21.28 -8.74 -21.02
N ASP A 37 20.41 -8.23 -21.90
CA ASP A 37 20.21 -6.81 -22.19
C ASP A 37 19.16 -6.14 -21.27
N GLY A 38 18.56 -6.90 -20.35
CA GLY A 38 17.56 -6.41 -19.40
C GLY A 38 16.11 -6.51 -19.86
N GLU A 39 15.83 -7.06 -21.05
CA GLU A 39 14.46 -7.31 -21.48
C GLU A 39 13.80 -8.39 -20.60
N ILE A 40 12.54 -8.16 -20.22
CA ILE A 40 11.81 -9.08 -19.35
C ILE A 40 11.37 -10.30 -20.14
N ARG A 41 11.66 -11.49 -19.59
CA ARG A 41 11.27 -12.77 -20.16
C ARG A 41 10.33 -13.48 -19.19
N VAL A 42 9.13 -13.79 -19.67
CA VAL A 42 8.13 -14.58 -18.93
C VAL A 42 7.78 -15.83 -19.73
N ARG A 43 7.68 -16.96 -19.04
CA ARG A 43 7.05 -18.18 -19.54
C ARG A 43 6.17 -18.77 -18.44
N ILE A 44 4.90 -19.01 -18.75
CA ILE A 44 4.00 -19.77 -17.87
C ILE A 44 4.29 -21.25 -18.11
N ASP A 45 4.74 -21.96 -17.08
CA ASP A 45 5.29 -23.32 -17.17
C ASP A 45 4.22 -24.41 -16.94
N GLU A 46 2.96 -24.00 -16.81
CA GLU A 46 1.83 -24.91 -16.61
C GLU A 46 0.58 -24.51 -17.42
N ASN A 47 -0.39 -25.41 -17.52
CA ASN A 47 -1.64 -25.15 -18.23
C ASN A 47 -2.58 -24.25 -17.42
N VAL A 48 -2.93 -23.09 -17.99
CA VAL A 48 -3.85 -22.11 -17.41
C VAL A 48 -5.16 -21.96 -18.19
N ARG A 49 -5.40 -22.79 -19.21
CA ARG A 49 -6.57 -22.69 -20.08
C ARG A 49 -7.85 -22.86 -19.28
N GLY A 50 -8.73 -21.86 -19.35
CA GLY A 50 -10.02 -21.89 -18.64
C GLY A 50 -9.94 -21.57 -17.14
N SER A 51 -8.73 -21.38 -16.60
CA SER A 51 -8.49 -21.11 -15.18
C SER A 51 -8.88 -19.69 -14.78
N ASP A 52 -9.14 -19.51 -13.48
CA ASP A 52 -9.24 -18.21 -12.84
C ASP A 52 -7.88 -17.86 -12.21
N VAL A 53 -7.21 -16.87 -12.77
CA VAL A 53 -5.81 -16.58 -12.49
C VAL A 53 -5.65 -15.27 -11.75
N PHE A 54 -4.86 -15.28 -10.68
CA PHE A 54 -4.49 -14.11 -9.90
C PHE A 54 -2.97 -13.89 -10.04
N VAL A 55 -2.56 -12.69 -10.43
CA VAL A 55 -1.13 -12.34 -10.57
C VAL A 55 -0.78 -11.32 -9.48
N ILE A 56 0.05 -11.73 -8.53
CA ILE A 56 0.48 -10.88 -7.41
C ILE A 56 1.73 -10.11 -7.85
N GLN A 57 1.61 -8.79 -7.91
CA GLN A 57 2.75 -7.91 -8.21
C GLN A 57 2.55 -6.54 -7.57
N SER A 58 3.40 -6.20 -6.60
CA SER A 58 3.53 -4.82 -6.15
C SER A 58 4.32 -4.02 -7.17
N LEU A 59 3.83 -2.85 -7.57
CA LEU A 59 4.54 -1.96 -8.49
C LEU A 59 5.61 -1.12 -7.74
N SER A 60 6.39 -1.76 -6.87
CA SER A 60 7.44 -1.10 -6.07
C SER A 60 8.77 -1.01 -6.83
N ASP A 61 9.80 -0.45 -6.21
CA ASP A 61 11.14 -0.36 -6.80
C ASP A 61 11.71 -1.73 -7.23
N PRO A 62 12.32 -1.87 -8.42
CA PRO A 62 12.33 -0.92 -9.53
C PRO A 62 10.96 -0.86 -10.23
N VAL A 63 10.32 0.31 -10.19
CA VAL A 63 8.89 0.49 -10.52
C VAL A 63 8.57 0.06 -11.95
N ASN A 64 9.39 0.49 -12.91
CA ASN A 64 9.11 0.26 -14.33
C ASN A 64 9.34 -1.20 -14.73
N ASN A 65 10.35 -1.85 -14.15
CA ASN A 65 10.61 -3.27 -14.37
C ASN A 65 9.45 -4.10 -13.82
N ASN A 66 9.02 -3.84 -12.58
CA ASN A 66 7.90 -4.58 -11.97
C ASN A 66 6.58 -4.34 -12.71
N LEU A 67 6.36 -3.13 -13.24
CA LEU A 67 5.21 -2.84 -14.12
C LEU A 67 5.30 -3.63 -15.42
N MET A 68 6.42 -3.56 -16.15
CA MET A 68 6.57 -4.31 -17.39
C MET A 68 6.46 -5.81 -17.17
N GLU A 69 6.98 -6.34 -16.07
CA GLU A 69 6.87 -7.74 -15.72
C GLU A 69 5.42 -8.17 -15.54
N LEU A 70 4.62 -7.38 -14.80
CA LEU A 70 3.18 -7.61 -14.69
C LEU A 70 2.52 -7.62 -16.07
N LEU A 71 2.77 -6.62 -16.91
CA LEU A 71 2.14 -6.50 -18.24
C LEU A 71 2.47 -7.72 -19.12
N VAL A 72 3.72 -8.18 -19.12
CA VAL A 72 4.14 -9.36 -19.89
C VAL A 72 3.53 -10.64 -19.32
N MET A 73 3.43 -10.79 -18.00
CA MET A 73 2.73 -11.93 -17.37
C MET A 73 1.23 -11.96 -17.74
N LEU A 74 0.54 -10.81 -17.68
CA LEU A 74 -0.87 -10.71 -18.04
C LEU A 74 -1.11 -11.07 -19.52
N ASP A 75 -0.28 -10.58 -20.43
CA ASP A 75 -0.37 -10.90 -21.86
C ASP A 75 -0.12 -12.40 -22.12
N ALA A 76 0.89 -13.00 -21.47
CA ALA A 76 1.17 -14.44 -21.58
C ALA A 76 -0.03 -15.30 -21.12
N LEU A 77 -0.64 -14.97 -19.99
CA LEU A 77 -1.83 -15.66 -19.47
C LEU A 77 -3.05 -15.50 -20.39
N LYS A 78 -3.26 -14.29 -20.93
CA LYS A 78 -4.34 -14.00 -21.89
C LYS A 78 -4.18 -14.83 -23.15
N ARG A 79 -2.98 -14.89 -23.73
CA ARG A 79 -2.68 -15.70 -24.93
C ARG A 79 -2.75 -17.20 -24.65
N ALA A 80 -2.43 -17.61 -23.42
CA ALA A 80 -2.61 -18.99 -22.94
C ALA A 80 -4.08 -19.36 -22.64
N SER A 81 -5.04 -18.46 -22.93
CA SER A 81 -6.49 -18.69 -22.80
C SER A 81 -6.95 -18.89 -21.35
N ALA A 82 -6.33 -18.19 -20.39
CA ALA A 82 -6.92 -18.03 -19.06
C ALA A 82 -8.33 -17.41 -19.17
N LYS A 83 -9.27 -17.87 -18.36
CA LYS A 83 -10.68 -17.42 -18.45
C LYS A 83 -10.89 -16.06 -17.82
N ARG A 84 -10.27 -15.84 -16.66
CA ARG A 84 -10.29 -14.59 -15.89
C ARG A 84 -8.88 -14.35 -15.36
N ILE A 85 -8.44 -13.10 -15.43
CA ILE A 85 -7.11 -12.67 -14.97
C ILE A 85 -7.32 -11.48 -14.04
N THR A 86 -6.99 -11.64 -12.77
CA THR A 86 -7.04 -10.58 -11.76
C THR A 86 -5.63 -10.12 -11.46
N ALA A 87 -5.34 -8.84 -11.70
CA ALA A 87 -4.10 -8.23 -11.27
C ALA A 87 -4.21 -7.87 -9.78
N VAL A 88 -3.44 -8.53 -8.93
CA VAL A 88 -3.38 -8.28 -7.49
C VAL A 88 -2.19 -7.38 -7.21
N LEU A 89 -2.47 -6.12 -6.87
CA LEU A 89 -1.51 -5.03 -6.75
C LEU A 89 -1.48 -4.52 -5.30
N PRO A 90 -0.73 -5.15 -4.39
CA PRO A 90 -0.63 -4.68 -3.00
C PRO A 90 -0.12 -3.23 -2.89
N TYR A 91 0.65 -2.76 -3.88
CA TYR A 91 1.02 -1.36 -4.03
C TYR A 91 0.92 -0.93 -5.49
N TYR A 92 0.18 0.15 -5.74
CA TYR A 92 -0.01 0.76 -7.06
C TYR A 92 0.89 1.99 -7.22
N ALA A 93 2.01 1.85 -7.93
CA ALA A 93 2.86 2.99 -8.25
C ALA A 93 2.20 3.97 -9.22
N TYR A 94 2.80 5.16 -9.31
CA TYR A 94 2.25 6.30 -10.03
C TYR A 94 0.92 6.83 -9.49
N ALA A 95 0.38 6.27 -8.38
CA ALA A 95 -0.87 6.71 -7.77
C ALA A 95 -0.90 8.19 -7.37
N ARG A 96 0.27 8.79 -7.10
CA ARG A 96 0.42 10.22 -6.79
C ARG A 96 0.31 11.14 -8.02
N GLN A 97 0.34 10.56 -9.23
CA GLN A 97 0.19 11.26 -10.52
C GLN A 97 -1.21 10.99 -11.10
N ASP A 98 -2.24 11.31 -10.31
CA ASP A 98 -3.64 10.99 -10.56
C ASP A 98 -4.45 12.14 -11.18
N ARG A 99 -3.86 13.32 -11.31
CA ARG A 99 -4.48 14.49 -11.91
C ARG A 99 -3.44 15.40 -12.52
N LYS A 100 -3.89 16.36 -13.31
CA LYS A 100 -3.06 17.49 -13.74
C LYS A 100 -3.07 18.56 -12.65
N ASP A 101 -2.04 18.58 -11.83
CA ASP A 101 -1.79 19.62 -10.84
C ASP A 101 -1.22 20.91 -11.45
N GLN A 102 -0.60 20.80 -12.62
CA GLN A 102 -0.10 21.91 -13.42
C GLN A 102 -0.31 21.69 -14.92
N PRO A 103 -0.15 22.73 -15.78
CA PRO A 103 -0.25 22.55 -17.22
C PRO A 103 0.78 21.55 -17.77
N ARG A 104 0.37 20.75 -18.77
CA ARG A 104 1.24 19.87 -19.58
C ARG A 104 1.94 18.72 -18.83
N VAL A 105 1.35 18.21 -17.75
CA VAL A 105 1.78 16.97 -17.08
C VAL A 105 0.90 15.77 -17.48
N PRO A 106 1.43 14.53 -17.40
CA PRO A 106 0.63 13.32 -17.61
C PRO A 106 -0.29 13.02 -16.42
N ILE A 107 -1.27 12.15 -16.64
CA ILE A 107 -1.99 11.44 -15.58
C ILE A 107 -1.49 9.99 -15.63
N THR A 108 -0.30 9.76 -15.08
CA THR A 108 0.41 8.49 -15.25
C THR A 108 -0.32 7.32 -14.57
N ALA A 109 -1.05 7.57 -13.48
CA ALA A 109 -1.93 6.55 -12.90
C ALA A 109 -2.98 6.05 -13.91
N LYS A 110 -3.56 6.96 -14.73
CA LYS A 110 -4.51 6.56 -15.79
C LYS A 110 -3.82 5.78 -16.90
N LEU A 111 -2.63 6.20 -17.32
CA LEU A 111 -1.83 5.46 -18.31
C LEU A 111 -1.53 4.03 -17.83
N VAL A 112 -1.11 3.86 -16.58
CA VAL A 112 -0.84 2.54 -16.00
C VAL A 112 -2.12 1.68 -15.94
N ALA A 113 -3.27 2.27 -15.60
CA ALA A 113 -4.56 1.57 -15.64
C ALA A 113 -4.92 1.08 -17.05
N ASP A 114 -4.68 1.91 -18.07
CA ASP A 114 -4.90 1.54 -19.48
C ASP A 114 -3.98 0.41 -19.93
N LEU A 115 -2.71 0.46 -19.54
CA LEU A 115 -1.74 -0.59 -19.87
C LEU A 115 -2.12 -1.94 -19.24
N ILE A 116 -2.46 -1.94 -17.94
CA ILE A 116 -2.88 -3.16 -17.21
C ILE A 116 -4.14 -3.77 -17.84
N THR A 117 -5.13 -2.93 -18.16
CA THR A 117 -6.37 -3.37 -18.82
C THR A 117 -6.07 -3.93 -20.22
N THR A 118 -5.23 -3.24 -21.00
CA THR A 118 -4.87 -3.64 -22.37
C THR A 118 -4.11 -4.97 -22.39
N ALA A 119 -3.15 -5.14 -21.47
CA ALA A 119 -2.35 -6.36 -21.34
C ALA A 119 -3.20 -7.60 -21.07
N GLY A 120 -4.35 -7.45 -20.39
CA GLY A 120 -5.32 -8.53 -20.25
C GLY A 120 -5.97 -8.69 -18.89
N ALA A 121 -5.71 -7.79 -17.94
CA ALA A 121 -6.44 -7.81 -16.69
C ALA A 121 -7.95 -7.66 -16.94
N THR A 122 -8.72 -8.51 -16.29
CA THR A 122 -10.19 -8.49 -16.30
C THR A 122 -10.78 -7.98 -14.99
N ARG A 123 -9.94 -7.87 -13.96
CA ARG A 123 -10.23 -7.30 -12.64
C ARG A 123 -8.92 -6.82 -12.03
N VAL A 124 -9.00 -5.82 -11.15
CA VAL A 124 -7.88 -5.40 -10.29
C VAL A 124 -8.27 -5.56 -8.84
N LEU A 125 -7.38 -6.14 -8.04
CA LEU A 125 -7.47 -6.16 -6.59
C LEU A 125 -6.29 -5.36 -6.05
N THR A 126 -6.52 -4.31 -5.26
CA THR A 126 -5.45 -3.43 -4.78
C THR A 126 -5.70 -2.97 -3.35
N LEU A 127 -4.68 -2.42 -2.70
CA LEU A 127 -4.70 -2.01 -1.30
C LEU A 127 -4.36 -0.53 -1.18
N ASP A 128 -5.17 0.23 -0.44
CA ASP A 128 -5.01 1.65 -0.11
C ASP A 128 -4.45 2.52 -1.25
N LEU A 129 -5.21 2.63 -2.34
CA LEU A 129 -4.96 3.61 -3.39
C LEU A 129 -4.81 5.01 -2.77
N HIS A 130 -3.87 5.77 -3.32
CA HIS A 130 -3.57 7.13 -2.86
C HIS A 130 -4.83 8.01 -2.81
N THR A 131 -5.67 7.91 -3.85
CA THR A 131 -7.02 8.46 -3.87
C THR A 131 -8.03 7.42 -4.35
N GLY A 132 -9.25 7.45 -3.81
CA GLY A 132 -10.29 6.47 -4.14
C GLY A 132 -10.78 6.54 -5.59
N GLN A 133 -10.59 7.70 -6.23
CA GLN A 133 -11.02 8.00 -7.60
C GLN A 133 -10.26 7.18 -8.65
N LEU A 134 -9.07 6.65 -8.33
CA LEU A 134 -8.30 5.79 -9.23
C LEU A 134 -9.07 4.55 -9.68
N GLN A 135 -10.06 4.10 -8.90
CA GLN A 135 -10.98 3.03 -9.30
C GLN A 135 -11.68 3.36 -10.63
N GLY A 136 -12.06 4.63 -10.83
CA GLY A 136 -12.70 5.11 -12.07
C GLY A 136 -11.76 5.25 -13.27
N PHE A 137 -10.46 4.99 -13.12
CA PHE A 137 -9.53 4.92 -14.26
C PHE A 137 -9.61 3.60 -15.00
N PHE A 138 -10.14 2.56 -14.35
CA PHE A 138 -10.34 1.24 -14.93
C PHE A 138 -11.76 1.12 -15.47
N ASN A 139 -11.89 0.51 -16.65
CA ASN A 139 -13.18 0.08 -17.21
C ASN A 139 -13.54 -1.36 -16.78
N ILE A 140 -12.69 -1.99 -15.98
CA ILE A 140 -12.86 -3.32 -15.40
C ILE A 140 -13.12 -3.17 -13.89
N PRO A 141 -13.75 -4.16 -13.23
CA PRO A 141 -13.96 -4.11 -11.78
C PRO A 141 -12.66 -3.92 -11.00
N VAL A 142 -12.70 -3.04 -10.00
CA VAL A 142 -11.60 -2.79 -9.06
C VAL A 142 -12.09 -3.05 -7.65
N ASP A 143 -11.47 -4.00 -6.98
CA ASP A 143 -11.62 -4.21 -5.55
C ASP A 143 -10.51 -3.44 -4.83
N HIS A 144 -10.85 -2.27 -4.27
CA HIS A 144 -9.93 -1.43 -3.53
C HIS A 144 -10.04 -1.70 -2.03
N LEU A 145 -9.19 -2.60 -1.53
CA LEU A 145 -9.10 -2.93 -0.11
C LEU A 145 -8.44 -1.82 0.71
N HIS A 146 -8.79 -1.77 1.99
CA HIS A 146 -8.16 -0.90 2.97
C HIS A 146 -7.31 -1.72 3.92
N GLY A 147 -6.08 -1.28 4.20
CA GLY A 147 -5.18 -1.86 5.19
C GLY A 147 -5.63 -1.59 6.63
N THR A 148 -6.72 -0.86 6.83
CA THR A 148 -7.29 -0.51 8.13
C THR A 148 -7.45 -1.71 9.06
N PRO A 149 -8.05 -2.86 8.65
CA PRO A 149 -8.18 -4.02 9.54
C PRO A 149 -6.85 -4.56 10.06
N ILE A 150 -5.78 -4.44 9.28
CA ILE A 150 -4.43 -4.91 9.64
C ILE A 150 -3.78 -3.91 10.61
N LEU A 151 -3.85 -2.61 10.27
CA LEU A 151 -3.14 -1.55 10.98
C LEU A 151 -3.85 -1.10 12.25
N ILE A 152 -5.16 -1.32 12.37
CA ILE A 152 -5.94 -0.92 13.56
C ILE A 152 -5.72 -1.87 14.74
N GLU A 153 -5.48 -3.16 14.49
CA GLU A 153 -5.28 -4.17 15.53
C GLU A 153 -4.15 -3.84 16.52
N PRO A 154 -2.92 -3.50 16.08
CA PRO A 154 -1.88 -3.11 17.02
C PRO A 154 -2.22 -1.83 17.80
N LEU A 155 -2.94 -0.88 17.18
CA LEU A 155 -3.36 0.35 17.85
C LEU A 155 -4.49 0.11 18.86
N ARG A 156 -5.39 -0.84 18.57
CA ARG A 156 -6.47 -1.24 19.48
C ARG A 156 -5.92 -1.83 20.77
N LYS A 157 -4.86 -2.63 20.68
CA LYS A 157 -4.16 -3.16 21.87
C LYS A 157 -3.56 -2.05 22.73
N LEU A 158 -3.00 -1.00 22.12
CA LEU A 158 -2.53 0.18 22.84
C LEU A 158 -3.69 0.95 23.50
N ALA A 159 -4.80 1.11 22.77
CA ALA A 159 -5.99 1.84 23.24
C ALA A 159 -6.71 1.15 24.42
N GLN A 160 -6.61 -0.18 24.50
CA GLN A 160 -7.18 -0.98 25.59
C GLN A 160 -6.33 -0.94 26.88
N GLY A 161 -5.08 -0.48 26.78
CA GLY A 161 -4.25 -0.21 27.95
C GLY A 161 -4.55 1.16 28.56
N ASP A 162 -3.66 1.62 29.44
CA ASP A 162 -3.78 2.93 30.09
C ASP A 162 -3.31 4.12 29.21
N GLU A 163 -2.99 3.88 27.93
CA GLU A 163 -2.49 4.92 27.04
C GLU A 163 -3.62 5.80 26.49
N LYS A 164 -3.51 7.11 26.72
CA LYS A 164 -4.38 8.09 26.04
C LYS A 164 -3.86 8.33 24.63
N LEU A 165 -4.61 7.90 23.63
CA LEU A 165 -4.25 8.07 22.22
C LEU A 165 -4.88 9.32 21.61
N VAL A 166 -4.24 9.81 20.54
CA VAL A 166 -4.81 10.78 19.60
C VAL A 166 -4.34 10.43 18.19
N LEU A 167 -5.27 10.40 17.24
CA LEU A 167 -4.95 10.18 15.83
C LEU A 167 -4.58 11.52 15.20
N LEU A 168 -3.39 11.61 14.59
CA LEU A 168 -2.82 12.84 14.05
C LEU A 168 -2.68 12.74 12.53
N SER A 169 -3.35 13.64 11.81
CA SER A 169 -3.21 13.73 10.36
C SER A 169 -2.03 14.62 9.99
N PRO A 170 -1.07 14.16 9.17
CA PRO A 170 0.14 14.92 8.86
C PRO A 170 -0.08 16.08 7.89
N ASP A 171 -1.24 16.13 7.22
CA ASP A 171 -1.69 17.22 6.37
C ASP A 171 -3.22 17.16 6.15
N ALA A 172 -3.76 18.14 5.43
CA ALA A 172 -5.20 18.22 5.14
C ALA A 172 -5.72 17.08 4.25
N GLY A 173 -4.87 16.48 3.41
CA GLY A 173 -5.27 15.41 2.49
C GLY A 173 -5.53 14.08 3.22
N GLY A 174 -4.82 13.83 4.32
CA GLY A 174 -4.99 12.63 5.14
C GLY A 174 -6.17 12.65 6.11
N VAL A 175 -6.86 13.78 6.30
CA VAL A 175 -7.79 13.99 7.42
C VAL A 175 -8.92 12.97 7.44
N GLU A 176 -9.53 12.67 6.30
CA GLU A 176 -10.65 11.71 6.24
C GLU A 176 -10.21 10.28 6.59
N ARG A 177 -9.00 9.88 6.18
CA ARG A 177 -8.39 8.60 6.54
C ARG A 177 -8.14 8.53 8.05
N THR A 178 -7.50 9.57 8.59
CA THR A 178 -7.21 9.67 10.02
C THR A 178 -8.50 9.69 10.85
N ARG A 179 -9.53 10.42 10.42
CA ARG A 179 -10.86 10.47 11.06
C ARG A 179 -11.52 9.09 11.11
N ALA A 180 -11.41 8.31 10.03
CA ALA A 180 -11.98 6.98 9.96
C ALA A 180 -11.32 6.02 10.97
N PHE A 181 -10.01 6.12 11.19
CA PHE A 181 -9.31 5.39 12.26
C PHE A 181 -9.72 5.88 13.65
N ALA A 182 -9.76 7.19 13.86
CA ALA A 182 -10.15 7.82 15.13
C ALA A 182 -11.54 7.35 15.59
N LYS A 183 -12.52 7.30 14.67
CA LYS A 183 -13.88 6.82 14.93
C LYS A 183 -13.91 5.35 15.36
N ARG A 184 -13.14 4.48 14.70
CA ARG A 184 -13.09 3.04 15.00
C ARG A 184 -12.37 2.71 16.30
N LEU A 185 -11.37 3.51 16.66
CA LEU A 185 -10.66 3.40 17.93
C LEU A 185 -11.35 4.17 19.07
N GLN A 186 -12.35 5.00 18.76
CA GLN A 186 -13.03 5.89 19.71
C GLN A 186 -12.06 6.86 20.41
N VAL A 187 -11.12 7.43 19.66
CA VAL A 187 -10.12 8.37 20.19
C VAL A 187 -10.18 9.71 19.44
N PRO A 188 -9.66 10.81 20.03
CA PRO A 188 -9.69 12.11 19.37
C PRO A 188 -8.85 12.18 18.09
N LEU A 189 -9.20 13.14 17.24
CA LEU A 189 -8.48 13.51 16.04
C LEU A 189 -7.75 14.84 16.27
N ALA A 190 -6.51 14.92 15.79
CA ALA A 190 -5.73 16.13 15.64
C ALA A 190 -5.20 16.24 14.21
N ILE A 191 -4.88 17.46 13.77
CA ILE A 191 -4.45 17.75 12.40
C ILE A 191 -3.26 18.70 12.45
N ILE A 192 -2.24 18.42 11.65
CA ILE A 192 -1.15 19.37 11.41
C ILE A 192 -1.57 20.33 10.30
N ASP A 193 -1.77 21.60 10.67
CA ASP A 193 -1.96 22.70 9.73
C ASP A 193 -0.59 23.24 9.31
N LYS A 194 -0.18 22.89 8.08
CA LYS A 194 1.06 23.35 7.46
C LYS A 194 0.82 24.69 6.79
N ARG A 195 1.24 25.79 7.42
CA ARG A 195 1.22 27.10 6.77
C ARG A 195 2.60 27.42 6.18
N ARG A 196 2.61 27.85 4.92
CA ARG A 196 3.78 28.44 4.26
C ARG A 196 3.57 29.94 4.22
N GLU A 197 4.35 30.70 4.98
CA GLU A 197 4.26 32.17 5.00
C GLU A 197 4.98 32.84 3.82
N GLY A 198 5.71 32.08 3.00
CA GLY A 198 6.27 32.54 1.73
C GLY A 198 7.27 31.55 1.11
N PRO A 199 7.77 31.83 -0.11
CA PRO A 199 8.91 31.11 -0.66
C PRO A 199 10.15 31.39 0.22
N ASN A 200 10.81 30.33 0.70
CA ASN A 200 12.02 30.34 1.56
C ASN A 200 11.83 30.68 3.06
N GLN A 201 10.61 30.69 3.61
CA GLN A 201 10.41 30.78 5.07
C GLN A 201 10.22 29.41 5.72
N SER A 202 10.65 29.28 6.97
CA SER A 202 10.49 28.08 7.79
C SER A 202 9.01 27.70 7.92
N GLN A 203 8.68 26.43 7.73
CA GLN A 203 7.30 25.95 7.88
C GLN A 203 6.86 26.05 9.34
N VAL A 204 5.84 26.86 9.62
CA VAL A 204 5.17 26.87 10.93
C VAL A 204 4.17 25.72 10.93
N MET A 205 4.35 24.81 11.88
CA MET A 205 3.51 23.61 12.05
C MET A 205 2.58 23.85 13.22
N ASN A 206 1.32 24.19 12.96
CA ASN A 206 0.32 24.31 14.01
C ASN A 206 -0.42 22.98 14.18
N ILE A 207 -0.67 22.56 15.42
CA ILE A 207 -1.51 21.39 15.70
C ILE A 207 -2.90 21.87 16.10
N ILE A 208 -3.91 21.45 15.33
CA ILE A 208 -5.32 21.64 15.64
C ILE A 208 -5.81 20.36 16.33
N GLY A 209 -6.09 20.43 17.62
CA GLY A 209 -6.46 19.30 18.47
C GLY A 209 -5.53 19.16 19.68
N ASP A 210 -5.97 18.43 20.70
CA ASP A 210 -5.19 18.22 21.92
C ASP A 210 -4.31 16.97 21.81
N VAL A 211 -2.99 17.17 21.86
CA VAL A 211 -1.98 16.10 21.86
C VAL A 211 -1.22 16.01 23.19
N VAL A 212 -1.48 16.90 24.14
CA VAL A 212 -0.67 17.06 25.36
C VAL A 212 -0.78 15.81 26.26
N GLY A 213 0.36 15.21 26.59
CA GLY A 213 0.45 14.01 27.42
C GLY A 213 -0.09 12.74 26.77
N ARG A 214 -0.45 12.78 25.48
CA ARG A 214 -1.02 11.65 24.73
C ARG A 214 0.04 10.94 23.88
N THR A 215 -0.26 9.71 23.49
CA THR A 215 0.45 9.02 22.40
C THR A 215 -0.17 9.47 21.07
N ALA A 216 0.59 10.24 20.28
CA ALA A 216 0.17 10.72 18.98
C ALA A 216 0.45 9.68 17.88
N ILE A 217 -0.58 9.29 17.14
CA ILE A 217 -0.49 8.32 16.05
C ILE A 217 -0.59 9.07 14.73
N ILE A 218 0.54 9.31 14.07
CA ILE A 218 0.59 9.93 12.74
C ILE A 218 0.19 8.90 11.71
N LEU A 219 -0.86 9.17 10.95
CA LEU A 219 -1.41 8.22 9.98
C LEU A 219 -1.36 8.75 8.57
N ASP A 220 -0.79 7.97 7.65
CA ASP A 220 -0.71 8.28 6.22
C ASP A 220 -0.97 7.02 5.37
N ASP A 221 -1.17 7.16 4.06
CA ASP A 221 -1.26 6.00 3.16
C ASP A 221 0.11 5.37 2.89
N MET A 222 1.15 6.20 2.75
CA MET A 222 2.50 5.75 2.45
C MET A 222 3.60 6.61 3.08
N ILE A 223 4.76 6.00 3.29
CA ILE A 223 5.97 6.70 3.72
C ILE A 223 7.02 6.58 2.62
N ASP A 224 7.30 7.70 1.94
CA ASP A 224 8.32 7.76 0.87
C ASP A 224 9.68 8.19 1.40
N THR A 225 9.98 9.50 1.44
CA THR A 225 11.27 10.03 1.93
C THR A 225 11.26 10.29 3.44
N ALA A 226 10.20 9.87 4.13
CA ALA A 226 9.91 10.08 5.57
C ALA A 226 9.84 11.55 6.06
N GLY A 227 10.10 12.56 5.23
CA GLY A 227 10.16 13.95 5.70
C GLY A 227 8.88 14.43 6.38
N THR A 228 7.71 14.17 5.78
CA THR A 228 6.42 14.60 6.34
C THR A 228 6.17 14.00 7.74
N ILE A 229 6.35 12.69 7.89
CA ILE A 229 6.08 12.00 9.17
C ILE A 229 7.10 12.38 10.25
N THR A 230 8.36 12.63 9.91
CA THR A 230 9.38 13.00 10.91
C THR A 230 9.20 14.43 11.39
N HIS A 231 8.87 15.38 10.51
CA HIS A 231 8.49 16.73 10.95
C HIS A 231 7.21 16.72 11.76
N GLY A 232 6.23 15.88 11.38
CA GLY A 232 5.01 15.71 12.17
C GLY A 232 5.29 15.17 13.57
N ALA A 233 6.26 14.25 13.70
CA ALA A 233 6.66 13.73 14.99
C ALA A 233 7.31 14.80 15.88
N THR A 234 8.21 15.61 15.32
CA THR A 234 8.79 16.76 16.04
C THR A 234 7.69 17.72 16.48
N ALA A 235 6.79 18.12 15.59
CA ALA A 235 5.69 19.02 15.94
C ALA A 235 4.79 18.46 17.05
N ALA A 236 4.50 17.15 17.04
CA ALA A 236 3.70 16.51 18.07
C ALA A 236 4.41 16.54 19.43
N ILE A 237 5.72 16.22 19.48
CA ILE A 237 6.52 16.29 20.71
C ILE A 237 6.62 17.72 21.23
N ASP A 238 6.89 18.69 20.36
CA ASP A 238 6.99 20.11 20.74
C ASP A 238 5.66 20.65 21.29
N ALA A 239 4.54 20.14 20.79
CA ALA A 239 3.19 20.40 21.30
C ALA A 239 2.82 19.60 22.57
N GLY A 240 3.76 18.82 23.12
CA GLY A 240 3.60 18.11 24.40
C GLY A 240 3.10 16.66 24.29
N ALA A 241 3.13 16.04 23.11
CA ALA A 241 2.87 14.60 23.01
C ALA A 241 3.92 13.80 23.82
N ARG A 242 3.46 12.73 24.49
CA ARG A 242 4.31 11.86 25.31
C ARG A 242 5.13 10.89 24.46
N ARG A 243 4.54 10.42 23.37
CA ARG A 243 5.04 9.36 22.49
C ARG A 243 4.49 9.60 21.08
N VAL A 244 5.24 9.27 20.04
CA VAL A 244 4.77 9.37 18.65
C VAL A 244 4.98 8.06 17.89
N ILE A 245 3.90 7.57 17.28
CA ILE A 245 3.90 6.39 16.41
C ILE A 245 3.52 6.83 15.00
N ALA A 246 4.25 6.37 13.98
CA ALA A 246 3.85 6.52 12.59
C ALA A 246 3.17 5.24 12.09
N VAL A 247 2.10 5.39 11.33
CA VAL A 247 1.34 4.29 10.74
C VAL A 247 1.13 4.57 9.26
N ALA A 248 1.52 3.64 8.39
CA ALA A 248 1.21 3.74 6.97
C ALA A 248 1.03 2.38 6.32
N THR A 249 0.19 2.31 5.29
CA THR A 249 0.03 1.05 4.56
C THR A 249 1.28 0.71 3.77
N HIS A 250 1.82 1.66 3.00
CA HIS A 250 2.92 1.41 2.08
C HIS A 250 4.26 2.01 2.55
N ALA A 251 5.22 1.14 2.82
CA ALA A 251 6.58 1.52 3.19
C ALA A 251 7.49 1.66 1.96
N VAL A 252 7.36 2.75 1.20
CA VAL A 252 8.22 3.02 0.03
C VAL A 252 9.68 3.26 0.48
N LEU A 253 9.88 4.08 1.52
CA LEU A 253 11.15 4.30 2.23
C LEU A 253 12.33 4.55 1.27
N SER A 254 12.21 5.55 0.40
CA SER A 254 13.22 5.89 -0.60
C SER A 254 14.19 6.98 -0.12
N GLY A 255 15.37 7.05 -0.77
CA GLY A 255 16.38 8.08 -0.51
C GLY A 255 16.75 8.17 0.99
N PRO A 256 16.63 9.35 1.63
CA PRO A 256 17.07 9.56 3.00
C PRO A 256 16.11 9.01 4.07
N ALA A 257 15.09 8.23 3.70
CA ALA A 257 14.02 7.80 4.60
C ALA A 257 14.55 7.14 5.87
N LEU A 258 15.41 6.11 5.75
CA LEU A 258 15.91 5.38 6.92
C LEU A 258 16.75 6.25 7.85
N GLU A 259 17.60 7.10 7.28
CA GLU A 259 18.40 8.05 8.06
C GLU A 259 17.50 8.99 8.87
N ARG A 260 16.47 9.54 8.23
CA ARG A 260 15.49 10.43 8.87
C ARG A 260 14.70 9.71 9.96
N LEU A 261 14.22 8.49 9.69
CA LEU A 261 13.47 7.68 10.65
C LEU A 261 14.30 7.37 11.90
N ASN A 262 15.55 6.95 11.71
CA ASN A 262 16.46 6.66 12.82
C ASN A 262 16.74 7.90 13.67
N LYS A 263 16.96 9.06 13.05
CA LYS A 263 17.20 10.35 13.74
C LYS A 263 15.94 11.01 14.29
N SER A 264 14.76 10.54 13.93
CA SER A 264 13.49 11.19 14.30
C SER A 264 13.05 10.90 15.74
N MET A 265 12.08 11.68 16.19
CA MET A 265 11.39 11.51 17.47
C MET A 265 10.30 10.42 17.44
N LEU A 266 10.19 9.63 16.36
CA LEU A 266 9.28 8.49 16.31
C LEU A 266 9.76 7.37 17.22
N ASP A 267 8.86 6.82 18.01
CA ASP A 267 9.09 5.65 18.86
C ASP A 267 8.92 4.34 18.08
N GLU A 268 7.92 4.31 17.18
CA GLU A 268 7.54 3.12 16.42
C GLU A 268 6.97 3.50 15.05
N ILE A 269 7.19 2.64 14.06
CA ILE A 269 6.73 2.83 12.68
C ILE A 269 6.03 1.54 12.25
N ILE A 270 4.70 1.56 12.24
CA ILE A 270 3.85 0.43 11.88
C ILE A 270 3.54 0.51 10.39
N VAL A 271 3.95 -0.51 9.64
CA VAL A 271 3.73 -0.60 8.21
C VAL A 271 3.23 -1.98 7.80
N THR A 272 2.77 -2.12 6.56
CA THR A 272 2.47 -3.43 5.99
C THR A 272 3.59 -3.95 5.10
N ASN A 273 3.61 -5.26 4.82
CA ASN A 273 4.50 -5.87 3.84
C ASN A 273 4.01 -5.69 2.38
N SER A 274 3.10 -4.75 2.08
CA SER A 274 2.66 -4.46 0.69
C SER A 274 3.82 -4.12 -0.25
N ILE A 275 4.91 -3.60 0.30
CA ILE A 275 6.20 -3.36 -0.38
C ILE A 275 7.25 -4.18 0.36
N PRO A 276 8.12 -4.93 -0.34
CA PRO A 276 9.22 -5.64 0.32
C PRO A 276 10.20 -4.65 0.93
N LEU A 277 10.56 -4.85 2.19
CA LEU A 277 11.50 -3.97 2.86
C LEU A 277 12.97 -4.26 2.51
N ARG A 278 13.30 -5.48 2.06
CA ARG A 278 14.67 -5.86 1.64
C ARG A 278 15.73 -5.55 2.71
N GLY A 279 15.42 -5.81 3.98
CA GLY A 279 16.34 -5.61 5.12
C GLY A 279 16.32 -4.19 5.70
N LYS A 280 15.50 -3.27 5.19
CA LYS A 280 15.35 -1.91 5.74
C LYS A 280 14.90 -1.91 7.23
N GLU A 281 14.17 -2.94 7.65
CA GLU A 281 13.74 -3.18 9.03
C GLU A 281 14.90 -3.54 9.97
N GLU A 282 15.99 -4.11 9.45
CA GLU A 282 17.21 -4.39 10.22
C GLU A 282 18.03 -3.12 10.43
N VAL A 283 17.98 -2.20 9.45
CA VAL A 283 18.64 -0.88 9.51
C VAL A 283 17.88 0.11 10.40
N CYS A 284 16.56 -0.06 10.53
CA CYS A 284 15.71 0.80 11.36
C CYS A 284 14.85 -0.05 12.30
N SER A 285 15.35 -0.23 13.53
CA SER A 285 14.72 -1.04 14.57
C SER A 285 13.36 -0.54 15.06
N LYS A 286 12.94 0.67 14.65
CA LYS A 286 11.63 1.26 14.92
C LYS A 286 10.53 0.67 14.05
N ILE A 287 10.87 0.02 12.94
CA ILE A 287 9.90 -0.52 11.97
C ILE A 287 9.27 -1.81 12.52
N ARG A 288 7.95 -1.90 12.41
CA ARG A 288 7.15 -3.11 12.68
C ARG A 288 6.27 -3.38 11.47
N VAL A 289 6.37 -4.61 10.96
CA VAL A 289 5.74 -5.00 9.69
C VAL A 289 4.60 -5.97 9.96
N TYR A 290 3.43 -5.68 9.38
CA TYR A 290 2.25 -6.53 9.46
C TYR A 290 1.88 -7.07 8.08
N SER A 291 1.45 -8.32 8.03
CA SER A 291 1.18 -8.97 6.74
C SER A 291 -0.16 -8.56 6.13
N VAL A 292 -0.14 -8.26 4.83
CA VAL A 292 -1.36 -8.08 4.00
C VAL A 292 -1.96 -9.39 3.52
N ALA A 293 -1.24 -10.50 3.69
CA ALA A 293 -1.60 -11.78 3.10
C ALA A 293 -2.96 -12.32 3.55
N PRO A 294 -3.36 -12.25 4.84
CA PRO A 294 -4.68 -12.73 5.25
C PRO A 294 -5.82 -11.94 4.57
N LEU A 295 -5.67 -10.63 4.45
CA LEU A 295 -6.67 -9.76 3.82
C LEU A 295 -6.75 -10.00 2.31
N LEU A 296 -5.61 -10.05 1.62
CA LEU A 296 -5.57 -10.30 0.18
C LEU A 296 -5.96 -11.74 -0.18
N GLY A 297 -5.55 -12.73 0.61
CA GLY A 297 -5.93 -14.12 0.43
C GLY A 297 -7.43 -14.33 0.57
N GLU A 298 -8.05 -13.75 1.60
CA GLU A 298 -9.50 -13.81 1.76
C GLU A 298 -10.25 -13.11 0.63
N ALA A 299 -9.74 -11.97 0.14
CA ALA A 299 -10.33 -11.30 -1.02
C ALA A 299 -10.22 -12.13 -2.30
N ILE A 300 -9.08 -12.77 -2.56
CA ILE A 300 -8.89 -13.68 -3.70
C ILE A 300 -9.88 -14.84 -3.61
N LYS A 301 -10.03 -15.45 -2.42
CA LYS A 301 -10.98 -16.54 -2.18
C LYS A 301 -12.41 -16.09 -2.52
N ARG A 302 -12.86 -14.96 -1.97
CA ARG A 302 -14.20 -14.41 -2.22
C ARG A 302 -14.45 -14.08 -3.69
N ILE A 303 -13.47 -13.46 -4.37
CA ILE A 303 -13.56 -13.17 -5.80
C ILE A 303 -13.69 -14.47 -6.62
N HIS A 304 -12.95 -15.51 -6.23
CA HIS A 304 -13.02 -16.81 -6.89
C HIS A 304 -14.36 -17.51 -6.67
N GLU A 305 -14.86 -17.49 -5.44
CA GLU A 305 -16.11 -18.13 -5.01
C GLU A 305 -17.36 -17.29 -5.33
N GLU A 306 -17.19 -16.10 -5.93
CA GLU A 306 -18.25 -15.13 -6.24
C GLU A 306 -19.00 -14.65 -4.98
N GLU A 307 -18.30 -14.60 -3.84
CA GLU A 307 -18.81 -14.05 -2.59
C GLU A 307 -18.59 -12.54 -2.48
N SER A 308 -19.32 -11.89 -1.56
CA SER A 308 -19.16 -10.46 -1.30
C SER A 308 -17.79 -10.16 -0.69
N VAL A 309 -16.99 -9.33 -1.39
CA VAL A 309 -15.76 -8.71 -0.87
C VAL A 309 -16.08 -7.58 0.10
N SER A 310 -17.31 -7.03 0.07
CA SER A 310 -17.66 -5.84 0.86
C SER A 310 -17.63 -6.06 2.37
N SER A 311 -17.75 -7.31 2.82
CA SER A 311 -17.61 -7.70 4.23
C SER A 311 -16.19 -7.53 4.77
N LEU A 312 -15.18 -7.40 3.89
CA LEU A 312 -13.80 -7.13 4.28
C LEU A 312 -13.55 -5.64 4.54
N PHE A 313 -14.47 -4.76 4.12
CA PHE A 313 -14.42 -3.35 4.47
C PHE A 313 -14.98 -3.17 5.88
N ILE A 314 -14.08 -2.91 6.84
CA ILE A 314 -14.41 -2.48 8.21
C ILE A 314 -14.37 -0.96 8.24
#